data_AF-X1I4E5-F1
#
_entry.id   AF-X1I4E5-F1
#
_cell.length_a   1.000
_cell.length_b   1.000
_cell.length_c   1.000
_cell.angle_alpha   90.00
_cell.angle_beta   90.00
_cell.angle_gamma   90.00
#
_symmetry.space_group_name_H-M   'P 1'
#
loop_
_entity.id
_entity.type
_entity.pdbx_description
1 polymer ?
#
loop_
_entity_poly.entity_id
_entity_poly.type
_entity_poly.pdbx_seq_one_letter_code
_entity_poly.pdbx_strand_id
1 'polypeptide(L)'
;AGIRPYPAIYKNIADGYIRMGEEAKAIEILEEAKEIFPYNSSIYSQLGYLYHEQGEEEKAIGLWSQALEISPEFLHLRDYIDFISEKEEMAEVDARELIAKAPSAEEYPDASAAILLDETRRIIHIDGTSSTTYHKIIKLFNRRGIEKYYPV
;
A
#
# COMPACT_ATOMS: atom_id res chain seq x y z
N ALA A 1 -13.03 1.58 -42.96
CA ALA A 1 -13.55 2.02 -41.65
C ALA A 1 -12.44 1.79 -40.63
N GLY A 2 -11.84 2.85 -40.09
CA GLY A 2 -10.79 2.71 -39.08
C GLY A 2 -11.38 2.14 -37.80
N ILE A 3 -10.77 1.09 -37.25
CA ILE A 3 -11.12 0.56 -35.94
C ILE A 3 -10.87 1.69 -34.95
N ARG A 4 -11.93 2.20 -34.32
CA ARG A 4 -11.79 3.20 -33.27
C ARG A 4 -11.05 2.51 -32.11
N PRO A 5 -9.93 3.05 -31.62
CA PRO A 5 -9.21 2.40 -30.53
C PRO A 5 -10.10 2.44 -29.29
N TYR A 6 -10.19 1.31 -28.57
CA TYR A 6 -10.95 1.18 -27.32
C TYR A 6 -10.02 0.75 -26.18
N PRO A 7 -10.07 1.39 -25.00
CA PRO A 7 -9.19 1.05 -23.86
C PRO A 7 -9.25 -0.44 -23.49
N ALA A 8 -10.45 -1.02 -23.51
CA ALA A 8 -10.67 -2.43 -23.18
C ALA A 8 -9.90 -3.40 -24.10
N ILE A 9 -9.63 -3.03 -25.36
CA ILE A 9 -8.87 -3.87 -26.29
C ILE A 9 -7.41 -3.95 -25.83
N TYR A 10 -6.80 -2.81 -25.51
CA TYR A 10 -5.41 -2.75 -25.04
C TYR A 10 -5.24 -3.51 -23.73
N LYS A 11 -6.18 -3.33 -22.79
CA LYS A 11 -6.23 -4.10 -21.54
C LYS A 11 -6.30 -5.61 -21.79
N ASN A 12 -7.21 -6.04 -22.67
CA ASN A 12 -7.35 -7.47 -22.98
C ASN A 12 -6.09 -8.06 -23.64
N ILE A 13 -5.39 -7.27 -24.47
CA ILE A 13 -4.11 -7.65 -25.07
C ILE A 13 -3.03 -7.78 -23.99
N ALA A 14 -2.91 -6.77 -23.12
CA ALA A 14 -1.98 -6.79 -22.00
C ALA A 14 -2.24 -8.00 -21.07
N ASP A 15 -3.49 -8.24 -20.68
CA ASP A 15 -3.88 -9.42 -19.90
C ASP A 15 -3.53 -10.74 -20.61
N GLY A 16 -3.60 -10.76 -21.95
CA GLY A 16 -3.15 -11.88 -22.77
C GLY A 16 -1.66 -12.14 -22.61
N TYR A 17 -0.84 -11.09 -22.74
CA TYR A 17 0.61 -11.18 -22.54
C TYR A 17 0.98 -11.55 -21.10
N ILE A 18 0.29 -11.02 -20.09
CA ILE A 18 0.47 -11.39 -18.68
C ILE A 18 0.25 -12.90 -18.49
N ARG A 19 -0.85 -13.45 -19.02
CA ARG A 19 -1.13 -14.91 -18.94
C ARG A 19 -0.09 -15.76 -19.66
N MET A 20 0.64 -15.19 -20.61
CA MET A 20 1.74 -15.86 -21.32
C MET A 20 3.09 -15.71 -20.59
N GLY A 21 3.14 -14.98 -19.47
CA GLY A 21 4.39 -14.63 -18.77
C GLY A 21 5.22 -13.58 -19.50
N GLU A 22 4.65 -12.88 -20.49
CA GLU A 22 5.31 -11.86 -21.30
C GLU A 22 5.02 -10.44 -20.77
N GLU A 23 5.27 -10.20 -19.48
CA GLU A 23 4.92 -8.94 -18.81
C GLU A 23 5.52 -7.69 -19.47
N ALA A 24 6.74 -7.76 -20.00
CA ALA A 24 7.37 -6.64 -20.69
C ALA A 24 6.55 -6.15 -21.89
N LYS A 25 5.93 -7.07 -22.65
CA LYS A 25 5.04 -6.72 -23.76
C LYS A 25 3.71 -6.18 -23.25
N ALA A 26 3.20 -6.70 -22.14
CA ALA A 26 2.00 -6.16 -21.52
C ALA A 26 2.18 -4.68 -21.11
N ILE A 27 3.34 -4.34 -20.54
CA ILE A 27 3.72 -2.96 -20.21
C ILE A 27 3.78 -2.10 -21.47
N GLU A 28 4.47 -2.54 -22.53
CA GLU A 28 4.55 -1.79 -23.79
C GLU A 28 3.16 -1.43 -24.35
N ILE A 29 2.24 -2.40 -24.36
CA ILE A 29 0.86 -2.21 -24.81
C ILE A 29 0.10 -1.22 -23.92
N LEU A 30 0.28 -1.27 -22.60
CA LEU A 30 -0.39 -0.36 -21.68
C LEU A 30 0.19 1.05 -21.71
N GLU A 31 1.51 1.20 -21.95
CA GLU A 31 2.15 2.50 -22.18
C GLU A 31 1.61 3.15 -23.47
N GLU A 32 1.48 2.39 -24.57
CA GLU A 32 0.81 2.89 -25.78
C GLU A 32 -0.64 3.31 -25.48
N ALA A 33 -1.38 2.47 -24.73
CA ALA A 33 -2.75 2.76 -24.37
C ALA A 33 -2.87 4.03 -23.52
N LYS A 34 -1.91 4.31 -22.64
CA LYS A 34 -1.86 5.50 -21.79
C LYS A 34 -1.77 6.78 -22.64
N GLU A 35 -0.95 6.76 -23.71
CA GLU A 35 -0.83 7.89 -24.64
C GLU A 35 -2.11 8.12 -25.45
N ILE A 36 -2.81 7.05 -25.83
CA ILE A 36 -4.06 7.14 -26.60
C ILE A 36 -5.25 7.53 -25.70
N PHE A 37 -5.24 7.11 -24.43
CA PHE A 37 -6.33 7.28 -23.48
C PHE A 37 -5.86 7.88 -22.15
N PRO A 38 -5.38 9.14 -22.14
CA PRO A 38 -4.78 9.76 -20.96
C PRO A 38 -5.77 10.00 -19.79
N TYR A 39 -7.08 9.80 -20.00
CA TYR A 39 -8.11 9.96 -18.97
C TYR A 39 -8.80 8.63 -18.63
N ASN A 40 -8.14 7.48 -18.87
CA ASN A 40 -8.67 6.18 -18.50
C ASN A 40 -7.94 5.62 -17.29
N SER A 41 -8.51 5.82 -16.09
CA SER A 41 -7.99 5.34 -14.81
C SER A 41 -7.61 3.86 -14.80
N SER A 42 -8.37 3.02 -15.51
CA SER A 42 -8.12 1.59 -15.54
C SER A 42 -6.82 1.19 -16.26
N ILE A 43 -6.31 2.00 -17.20
CA ILE A 43 -5.01 1.74 -17.85
C ILE A 43 -3.88 2.04 -16.86
N TYR A 44 -3.93 3.20 -16.20
CA TYR A 44 -2.97 3.57 -15.15
C TYR A 44 -2.97 2.53 -14.01
N SER A 45 -4.15 2.07 -13.60
CA SER A 45 -4.31 1.01 -12.61
C SER A 45 -3.58 -0.27 -12.99
N GLN A 46 -3.82 -0.81 -14.20
CA GLN A 46 -3.16 -2.04 -14.68
C GLN A 46 -1.65 -1.87 -14.84
N LEU A 47 -1.21 -0.74 -15.37
CA LEU A 47 0.21 -0.46 -15.53
C LEU A 47 0.92 -0.37 -14.18
N GLY A 48 0.29 0.26 -13.18
CA GLY A 48 0.80 0.32 -11.82
C GLY A 48 0.93 -1.07 -11.17
N TYR A 49 -0.03 -1.98 -11.42
CA TYR A 49 0.11 -3.38 -10.98
C TYR A 49 1.33 -4.06 -11.56
N LEU A 50 1.59 -3.90 -12.86
CA LEU A 50 2.75 -4.53 -13.49
C LEU A 50 4.07 -3.99 -12.95
N TYR A 51 4.17 -2.68 -12.71
CA TYR A 51 5.37 -2.13 -12.09
C TYR A 51 5.53 -2.58 -10.64
N HIS A 52 4.43 -2.74 -9.88
CA HIS A 52 4.49 -3.28 -8.53
C HIS A 52 5.02 -4.73 -8.49
N GLU A 53 4.55 -5.60 -9.39
CA GLU A 53 5.05 -6.98 -9.50
C GLU A 53 6.54 -7.04 -9.87
N GLN A 54 7.06 -6.01 -10.56
CA GLN A 54 8.49 -5.87 -10.86
C GLN A 54 9.32 -5.30 -9.69
N GLY A 55 8.68 -4.99 -8.55
CA GLY A 55 9.33 -4.36 -7.40
C GLY A 55 9.59 -2.85 -7.59
N GLU A 56 9.03 -2.24 -8.63
CA GLU A 56 9.15 -0.82 -8.92
C GLU A 56 8.03 -0.04 -8.20
N GLU A 57 8.04 -0.11 -6.87
CA GLU A 57 6.98 0.41 -5.99
C GLU A 57 6.70 1.92 -6.22
N GLU A 58 7.75 2.73 -6.42
CA GLU A 58 7.61 4.18 -6.67
C GLU A 58 6.83 4.48 -7.97
N LYS A 59 7.12 3.73 -9.04
CA LYS A 59 6.40 3.88 -10.32
C LYS A 59 4.95 3.43 -10.19
N ALA A 60 4.72 2.32 -9.47
CA ALA A 60 3.38 1.81 -9.22
C ALA A 60 2.52 2.85 -8.47
N ILE A 61 3.05 3.42 -7.38
CA ILE A 61 2.37 4.47 -6.61
C ILE A 61 2.06 5.69 -7.49
N GLY A 62 3.02 6.13 -8.30
CA GLY A 62 2.80 7.26 -9.23
C GLY A 62 1.63 7.01 -10.17
N LEU A 63 1.58 5.84 -10.80
CA LEU A 63 0.51 5.47 -11.74
C LEU A 63 -0.84 5.28 -11.04
N TRP A 64 -0.87 4.63 -9.89
CA TRP A 64 -2.09 4.48 -9.10
C TRP A 64 -2.62 5.82 -8.59
N SER A 65 -1.74 6.76 -8.24
CA SER A 65 -2.13 8.13 -7.87
C SER A 65 -2.80 8.83 -9.05
N GLN A 66 -2.24 8.73 -10.25
CA GLN A 66 -2.88 9.25 -11.47
C GLN A 66 -4.23 8.58 -11.75
N ALA A 67 -4.34 7.27 -11.54
CA ALA A 67 -5.61 6.55 -11.67
C ALA A 67 -6.68 7.10 -10.72
N LEU A 68 -6.31 7.39 -9.47
CA LEU A 68 -7.18 7.96 -8.44
C LEU A 68 -7.53 9.43 -8.69
N GLU A 69 -6.65 10.21 -9.32
CA GLU A 69 -6.97 11.57 -9.77
C GLU A 69 -8.06 11.57 -10.85
N ILE A 70 -8.03 10.59 -11.75
CA ILE A 70 -9.03 10.43 -12.83
C ILE A 70 -10.35 9.84 -12.26
N SER A 71 -10.24 8.83 -11.41
CA SER A 71 -11.36 8.07 -10.85
C SER A 71 -11.11 7.78 -9.36
N PRO A 72 -11.55 8.65 -8.46
CA PRO A 72 -11.35 8.48 -7.01
C PRO A 72 -12.01 7.24 -6.41
N GLU A 73 -12.97 6.63 -7.11
CA GLU A 73 -13.72 5.46 -6.66
C GLU A 73 -12.91 4.15 -6.64
N PHE A 74 -11.68 4.15 -7.16
CA PHE A 74 -10.78 2.99 -7.17
C PHE A 74 -10.12 2.77 -5.80
N LEU A 75 -10.93 2.63 -4.74
CA LEU A 75 -10.49 2.57 -3.35
C LEU A 75 -9.41 1.51 -3.08
N HIS A 76 -9.46 0.37 -3.76
CA HIS A 76 -8.44 -0.66 -3.65
C HIS A 76 -7.02 -0.17 -4.03
N LEU A 77 -6.88 0.79 -4.96
CA LEU A 77 -5.56 1.37 -5.31
C LEU A 77 -5.00 2.21 -4.17
N ARG A 78 -5.87 2.87 -3.42
CA ARG A 78 -5.51 3.61 -2.22
C ARG A 78 -5.02 2.66 -1.12
N ASP A 79 -5.71 1.53 -0.93
CA ASP A 79 -5.26 0.51 0.02
C ASP A 79 -3.85 0.00 -0.33
N TYR A 80 -3.53 -0.18 -1.62
CA TYR A 80 -2.17 -0.54 -2.05
C TYR A 80 -1.14 0.55 -1.76
N ILE A 81 -1.44 1.82 -2.05
CA ILE A 81 -0.53 2.94 -1.77
C ILE A 81 -0.27 3.06 -0.27
N ASP A 82 -1.33 3.08 0.53
CA ASP A 82 -1.24 3.20 1.99
C ASP A 82 -0.41 2.05 2.58
N PHE A 83 -0.67 0.80 2.14
CA PHE A 83 0.08 -0.36 2.58
C PHE A 83 1.58 -0.27 2.27
N ILE A 84 1.95 0.17 1.06
CA ILE A 84 3.37 0.29 0.68
C ILE A 84 4.05 1.41 1.48
N SER A 85 3.40 2.58 1.60
CA SER A 85 3.94 3.70 2.39
C SER A 85 4.08 3.36 3.88
N GLU A 86 3.16 2.59 4.45
CA GLU A 86 3.24 2.10 5.83
C GLU A 86 4.38 1.11 6.02
N LYS A 87 4.58 0.19 5.08
CA LYS A 87 5.67 -0.79 5.12
C LYS A 87 7.02 -0.10 5.15
N GLU A 88 7.20 0.96 4.38
CA GLU A 88 8.42 1.76 4.35
C GLU A 88 8.67 2.45 5.69
N GLU A 89 7.67 3.12 6.26
CA GLU A 89 7.78 3.79 7.58
C GLU A 89 8.02 2.81 8.73
N MET A 90 7.31 1.67 8.76
CA MET A 90 7.53 0.66 9.81
C MET A 90 8.93 0.05 9.72
N ALA A 91 9.51 -0.07 8.53
CA ALA A 91 10.89 -0.54 8.36
C ALA A 91 11.90 0.45 8.97
N GLU A 92 11.58 1.74 9.10
CA GLU A 92 12.43 2.72 9.77
C GLU A 92 12.42 2.56 11.30
N VAL A 93 11.33 2.07 11.89
CA VAL A 93 11.23 1.89 13.36
C VAL A 93 11.73 0.50 13.77
N ASP A 94 12.93 0.42 14.34
CA ASP A 94 13.47 -0.83 14.87
C ASP A 94 12.78 -1.22 16.21
N ALA A 95 11.74 -2.03 16.10
CA ALA A 95 11.02 -2.56 17.25
C ALA A 95 11.93 -3.37 18.20
N ARG A 96 12.96 -4.05 17.69
CA ARG A 96 13.89 -4.83 18.53
C ARG A 96 14.74 -3.90 19.39
N GLU A 97 15.22 -2.80 18.82
CA GLU A 97 15.96 -1.79 19.54
C GLU A 97 15.11 -1.16 20.65
N LEU A 98 13.87 -0.77 20.33
CA LEU A 98 12.95 -0.19 21.32
C LEU A 98 12.64 -1.18 22.45
N ILE A 99 12.40 -2.45 22.14
CA ILE A 99 12.16 -3.50 23.15
C ILE A 99 13.40 -3.78 24.00
N ALA A 100 14.60 -3.70 23.42
CA ALA A 100 15.86 -3.92 24.13
C ALA A 100 16.15 -2.80 25.14
N LYS A 101 15.81 -1.55 24.81
CA LYS A 101 15.94 -0.39 25.71
C LYS A 101 14.78 -0.26 26.71
N ALA A 102 13.69 -0.99 26.49
CA ALA A 102 12.50 -0.87 27.32
C ALA A 102 12.74 -1.38 28.75
N PRO A 103 12.10 -0.74 29.75
CA PRO A 103 12.24 -1.15 31.14
C PRO A 103 11.84 -2.61 31.36
N SER A 104 12.42 -3.21 32.39
CA SER A 104 12.10 -4.57 32.82
C SER A 104 10.84 -4.61 33.68
N ALA A 105 10.25 -5.79 33.84
CA ALA A 105 9.10 -5.96 34.72
C ALA A 105 9.49 -5.77 36.20
N GLU A 106 10.74 -6.05 36.54
CA GLU A 106 11.32 -5.88 37.86
C GLU A 106 11.43 -4.40 38.27
N GLU A 107 11.70 -3.51 37.31
CA GLU A 107 11.72 -2.06 37.53
C GLU A 107 10.32 -1.48 37.76
N TYR A 108 9.27 -2.15 37.25
CA TYR A 108 7.89 -1.70 37.33
C TYR A 108 6.95 -2.86 37.73
N PRO A 109 7.02 -3.38 38.96
CA PRO A 109 6.33 -4.61 39.37
C PRO A 109 4.80 -4.49 39.34
N ASP A 110 4.27 -3.27 39.49
CA ASP A 110 2.84 -2.99 39.43
C ASP A 110 2.32 -2.78 37.99
N ALA A 111 3.22 -2.57 37.03
CA ALA A 111 2.86 -2.36 35.63
C ALA A 111 2.58 -3.69 34.94
N SER A 112 1.58 -3.68 34.05
CA SER A 112 1.22 -4.86 33.26
C SER A 112 1.87 -4.89 31.87
N ALA A 113 2.26 -3.72 31.36
CA ALA A 113 2.95 -3.53 30.09
C ALA A 113 3.60 -2.14 30.04
N ALA A 114 4.55 -1.95 29.15
CA ALA A 114 5.07 -0.65 28.74
C ALA A 114 4.73 -0.39 27.27
N ILE A 115 4.15 0.77 26.98
CA ILE A 115 3.94 1.24 25.60
C ILE A 115 5.23 1.95 25.19
N LEU A 116 5.88 1.43 24.15
CA LEU A 116 7.17 1.89 23.64
C LEU A 116 7.01 2.78 22.42
N LEU A 117 5.93 2.56 21.66
CA LEU A 117 5.51 3.38 20.53
C LEU A 117 3.97 3.46 20.55
N ASP A 118 3.44 4.65 20.31
CA ASP A 118 2.02 4.89 20.10
C ASP A 118 1.85 6.01 19.07
N GLU A 119 1.98 5.64 17.80
CA GLU A 119 1.86 6.57 16.68
C GLU A 119 0.51 6.39 16.00
N THR A 120 -0.14 7.51 15.73
CA THR A 120 -1.37 7.57 14.93
C THR A 120 -1.11 8.45 13.73
N ARG A 121 -1.16 7.84 12.54
CA ARG A 121 -1.05 8.55 11.28
C ARG A 121 -2.42 8.64 10.65
N ARG A 122 -2.81 9.82 10.21
CA ARG A 122 -4.04 10.05 9.44
C ARG A 122 -3.70 10.69 8.12
N ILE A 123 -4.05 10.02 7.03
CA ILE A 123 -3.88 10.53 5.67
C ILE A 123 -5.26 10.99 5.20
N ILE A 124 -5.36 12.25 4.78
CA ILE A 124 -6.55 12.77 4.12
C ILE A 124 -6.28 12.78 2.62
N HIS A 125 -7.11 12.08 1.87
CA HIS A 125 -6.98 11.96 0.42
C HIS A 125 -7.64 13.16 -0.27
N ILE A 126 -7.25 13.41 -1.52
CA ILE A 126 -7.76 14.57 -2.29
C ILE A 126 -9.29 14.52 -2.51
N ASP A 127 -9.88 13.33 -2.47
CA ASP A 127 -11.33 13.11 -2.58
C ASP A 127 -12.08 13.32 -1.25
N GLY A 128 -11.37 13.69 -0.17
CA GLY A 128 -11.92 13.95 1.15
C GLY A 128 -12.11 12.71 2.04
N THR A 129 -11.83 11.51 1.53
CA THR A 129 -11.75 10.32 2.38
C THR A 129 -10.49 10.35 3.25
N SER A 130 -10.41 9.46 4.23
CA SER A 130 -9.21 9.36 5.07
C SER A 130 -8.87 7.93 5.47
N SER A 131 -7.57 7.64 5.49
CA SER A 131 -7.00 6.43 6.08
C SER A 131 -6.39 6.76 7.44
N THR A 132 -6.46 5.83 8.38
CA THR A 132 -5.87 6.01 9.72
C THR A 132 -5.17 4.73 10.15
N THR A 133 -3.90 4.89 10.50
CA THR A 133 -2.99 3.80 10.85
C THR A 133 -2.54 3.98 12.29
N TYR A 134 -2.55 2.87 13.03
CA TYR A 134 -2.09 2.82 14.41
C TYR A 134 -0.87 1.92 14.48
N HIS A 135 0.30 2.51 14.76
CA HIS A 135 1.53 1.75 14.98
C HIS A 135 1.86 1.77 16.47
N LYS A 136 1.71 0.61 17.12
CA LYS A 136 1.96 0.43 18.54
C LYS A 136 2.99 -0.67 18.78
N ILE A 137 4.00 -0.36 19.57
CA ILE A 137 4.97 -1.34 20.08
C ILE A 137 4.78 -1.40 21.58
N ILE A 138 4.43 -2.58 22.09
CA ILE A 138 4.07 -2.76 23.50
C ILE A 138 4.86 -3.94 24.06
N LYS A 139 5.65 -3.69 25.11
CA LYS A 139 6.30 -4.75 25.88
C LYS A 139 5.37 -5.23 26.99
N LEU A 140 4.97 -6.49 26.93
CA LEU A 140 4.06 -7.09 27.89
C LEU A 140 4.86 -7.66 29.07
N PHE A 141 4.49 -7.29 30.29
CA PHE A 141 5.19 -7.74 31.50
C PHE A 141 4.54 -8.95 32.15
N ASN A 142 3.21 -9.07 32.05
CA ASN A 142 2.47 -10.15 32.68
C ASN A 142 1.15 -10.43 31.98
N ARG A 143 0.43 -11.43 32.49
CA ARG A 143 -0.86 -11.90 31.97
C ARG A 143 -1.91 -10.78 31.87
N ARG A 144 -1.96 -9.86 32.83
CA ARG A 144 -2.88 -8.69 32.74
C ARG A 144 -2.56 -7.81 31.53
N GLY A 145 -1.29 -7.72 31.15
CA GLY A 145 -0.85 -6.98 29.96
C GLY A 145 -1.32 -7.66 28.69
N ILE A 146 -1.15 -8.98 28.59
CA ILE A 146 -1.63 -9.79 27.46
C ILE A 146 -3.14 -9.65 27.31
N GLU A 147 -3.91 -9.85 28.37
CA GLU A 147 -5.38 -9.75 28.34
C GLU A 147 -5.86 -8.35 27.93
N LYS A 148 -5.11 -7.30 28.26
CA LYS A 148 -5.46 -5.91 27.92
C LYS A 148 -5.15 -5.52 26.48
N TYR A 149 -4.01 -5.96 25.94
CA TYR A 149 -3.48 -5.49 24.66
C TYR A 149 -3.47 -6.55 23.55
N TYR A 150 -3.75 -7.80 23.89
CA TYR A 150 -3.92 -8.91 22.97
C TYR A 150 -5.12 -9.78 23.39
N PRO A 151 -6.36 -9.22 23.36
CA PRO A 151 -7.54 -10.02 23.63
C PRO A 151 -7.79 -10.96 22.45
N VAL A 152 -7.58 -12.25 22.68
CA VAL A 152 -7.93 -13.33 21.74
C VAL A 152 -9.42 -13.61 21.79
#